data_AF-A0A2L0BG48-F1
#
_entry.id   AF-A0A2L0BG48-F1
#
_cell.length_a   1.000
_cell.length_b   1.000
_cell.length_c   1.000
_cell.angle_alpha   90.00
_cell.angle_beta   90.00
_cell.angle_gamma   90.00
#
_symmetry.space_group_name_H-M   'P 1'
#
loop_
_entity.id
_entity.type
_entity.pdbx_description
1 polymer ?
#
loop_
_entity_poly.entity_id
_entity_poly.type
_entity_poly.pdbx_seq_one_letter_code
_entity_poly.pdbx_strand_id
1 'polypeptide(L)'
;PIDKYLYSSEDHIKSGALLACGIVNCGVRNECDPALALLSDYVLHSSNIMRIGAIVGLGLAYAGSNREAVLSLLAPVFTDSKSTMEVISMAGLASGMIAVGSCNPDVTASIMQTLMEKSEADLKDTYARFLPLGLGLCHLGRQEAVEAIIAALEVVPEPFRSMAVTMVEVCAYAGTGRVCFISEIL
;
A
#
# COMPACT_ATOMS: atom_id res chain seq x y z
N PRO A 1 -8.27 -21.46 -14.82
CA PRO A 1 -6.93 -21.68 -15.47
C PRO A 1 -5.73 -21.46 -14.54
N ILE A 2 -5.87 -20.63 -13.51
CA ILE A 2 -4.83 -20.35 -12.51
C ILE A 2 -4.78 -21.45 -11.44
N ASP A 3 -5.89 -22.17 -11.25
CA ASP A 3 -6.09 -23.18 -10.20
C ASP A 3 -5.03 -24.29 -10.22
N LYS A 4 -4.58 -24.72 -11.41
CA LYS A 4 -3.53 -25.74 -11.55
C LYS A 4 -2.18 -25.31 -10.94
N TYR A 5 -1.93 -24.01 -10.85
CA TYR A 5 -0.70 -23.46 -10.30
C TYR A 5 -0.79 -23.21 -8.79
N LEU A 6 -1.99 -23.08 -8.23
CA LEU A 6 -2.20 -22.97 -6.77
C LEU A 6 -1.81 -24.26 -6.03
N TYR A 7 -1.95 -25.41 -6.69
CA TYR A 7 -1.59 -26.72 -6.12
C TYR A 7 -0.12 -27.12 -6.36
N SER A 8 0.67 -26.29 -7.05
CA SER A 8 2.09 -26.57 -7.27
C SER A 8 2.85 -26.62 -5.95
N SER A 9 3.89 -27.45 -5.82
CA SER A 9 4.69 -27.55 -4.59
C SER A 9 5.63 -26.35 -4.35
N GLU A 10 5.86 -25.50 -5.35
CA GLU A 10 6.75 -24.34 -5.23
C GLU A 10 6.04 -23.07 -4.76
N ASP A 11 6.58 -22.47 -3.70
CA ASP A 11 6.07 -21.23 -3.10
C ASP A 11 6.05 -20.05 -4.07
N HIS A 12 7.06 -19.96 -4.94
CA HIS A 12 7.16 -18.91 -5.96
C HIS A 12 6.05 -19.03 -7.01
N ILE A 13 5.74 -20.25 -7.45
CA ILE A 13 4.67 -20.51 -8.44
C ILE A 13 3.31 -20.16 -7.82
N LYS A 14 3.08 -20.56 -6.56
CA LYS A 14 1.85 -20.21 -5.84
C LYS A 14 1.70 -18.69 -5.68
N SER A 15 2.76 -17.99 -5.26
CA SER A 15 2.74 -16.53 -5.12
C SER A 15 2.43 -15.82 -6.44
N GLY A 16 3.07 -16.26 -7.54
CA GLY A 16 2.78 -15.74 -8.88
C GLY A 16 1.34 -16.00 -9.32
N ALA A 17 0.79 -17.16 -8.97
CA ALA A 17 -0.61 -17.49 -9.25
C ALA A 17 -1.59 -16.61 -8.44
N LEU A 18 -1.30 -16.31 -7.18
CA LEU A 18 -2.09 -15.40 -6.34
C LEU A 18 -2.08 -13.97 -6.89
N LEU A 19 -0.90 -13.48 -7.30
CA LEU A 19 -0.77 -12.18 -7.95
C LEU A 19 -1.55 -12.13 -9.27
N ALA A 20 -1.43 -13.17 -10.10
CA ALA A 20 -2.18 -13.28 -11.36
C ALA A 20 -3.70 -13.30 -11.12
N CYS A 21 -4.16 -13.94 -10.04
CA CYS A 21 -5.57 -13.92 -9.64
C CYS A 21 -6.04 -12.50 -9.33
N GLY A 22 -5.23 -11.70 -8.62
CA GLY A 22 -5.52 -10.29 -8.37
C GLY A 22 -5.61 -9.46 -9.65
N ILE A 23 -4.72 -9.68 -10.61
CA ILE A 23 -4.71 -8.98 -11.91
C ILE A 23 -5.93 -9.35 -12.75
N VAL A 24 -6.28 -10.63 -12.83
CA VAL A 24 -7.44 -11.10 -13.64
C VAL A 24 -8.76 -10.59 -13.07
N ASN A 25 -8.83 -10.40 -11.74
CA ASN A 25 -10.01 -9.84 -11.08
C ASN A 25 -9.98 -8.30 -10.98
N CYS A 26 -8.93 -7.64 -11.46
CA CYS A 26 -8.87 -6.18 -11.49
C CYS A 26 -9.96 -5.62 -12.41
N GLY A 27 -10.74 -4.67 -11.92
CA GLY A 27 -11.86 -4.05 -12.65
C GLY A 27 -13.14 -4.87 -12.68
N VAL A 28 -13.15 -6.09 -12.14
CA VAL A 28 -14.35 -6.94 -12.05
C VAL A 28 -14.96 -6.82 -10.65
N ARG A 29 -15.99 -5.98 -10.51
CA ARG A 29 -16.77 -5.81 -9.27
C ARG A 29 -17.85 -6.89 -9.19
N ASN A 30 -17.45 -8.12 -8.93
CA ASN A 30 -18.40 -9.24 -8.80
C ASN A 30 -18.78 -9.47 -7.33
N GLU A 31 -20.03 -9.84 -7.07
CA GLU A 31 -20.60 -10.01 -5.72
C GLU A 31 -20.10 -11.28 -4.99
N CYS A 32 -19.49 -12.22 -5.72
CA CYS A 32 -19.03 -13.50 -5.16
C CYS A 32 -17.59 -13.48 -4.59
N ASP A 33 -16.91 -12.32 -4.57
CA ASP A 33 -15.54 -12.08 -4.06
C ASP A 33 -14.59 -13.31 -3.99
N PRO A 34 -14.37 -14.04 -5.11
CA PRO A 34 -13.53 -15.23 -5.09
C PRO A 34 -12.08 -14.87 -4.75
N ALA A 35 -11.64 -13.66 -5.13
CA ALA A 35 -10.32 -13.14 -4.80
C ALA A 35 -10.17 -12.91 -3.29
N LEU A 36 -11.18 -12.35 -2.61
CA LEU A 36 -11.09 -12.09 -1.17
C LEU A 36 -11.02 -13.39 -0.39
N ALA A 37 -11.92 -14.34 -0.68
CA ALA A 37 -11.95 -15.63 0.02
C ALA A 37 -10.66 -16.45 -0.19
N LEU A 38 -10.11 -16.45 -1.41
CA LEU A 38 -8.86 -17.15 -1.68
C LEU A 38 -7.67 -16.42 -1.07
N LEU A 39 -7.55 -15.10 -1.25
CA LEU A 39 -6.37 -14.35 -0.84
C LEU A 39 -6.33 -14.15 0.68
N SER A 40 -7.47 -14.07 1.39
CA SER A 40 -7.52 -13.94 2.85
C SER A 40 -6.80 -15.08 3.57
N ASP A 41 -6.87 -16.30 3.02
CA ASP A 41 -6.19 -17.47 3.59
C ASP A 41 -4.65 -17.41 3.44
N TYR A 42 -4.15 -16.63 2.48
CA TYR A 42 -2.71 -16.50 2.21
C TYR A 42 -2.07 -15.23 2.82
N VAL A 43 -2.86 -14.25 3.28
CA VAL A 43 -2.34 -13.02 3.93
C VAL A 43 -1.62 -13.33 5.25
N LEU A 44 -2.01 -14.40 5.95
CA LEU A 44 -1.38 -14.81 7.21
C LEU A 44 -0.43 -16.02 7.06
N HIS A 45 -0.09 -16.39 5.83
CA HIS A 45 0.78 -17.55 5.60
C HIS A 45 2.20 -17.32 6.14
N SER A 46 2.90 -18.41 6.49
CA SER A 46 4.25 -18.40 7.04
C SER A 46 5.33 -18.00 6.03
N SER A 47 5.04 -18.09 4.73
CA SER A 47 5.96 -17.72 3.65
C SER A 47 5.77 -16.25 3.26
N ASN A 48 6.81 -15.44 3.45
CA ASN A 48 6.80 -14.01 3.10
C ASN A 48 6.45 -13.76 1.63
N ILE A 49 6.91 -14.65 0.74
CA ILE A 49 6.72 -14.50 -0.72
C ILE A 49 5.25 -14.69 -1.10
N MET A 50 4.57 -15.66 -0.49
CA MET A 50 3.13 -15.84 -0.69
C MET A 50 2.34 -14.67 -0.14
N ARG A 51 2.73 -14.19 1.05
CA ARG A 51 2.08 -13.07 1.72
C ARG A 51 2.14 -11.81 0.85
N ILE A 52 3.31 -11.49 0.29
CA ILE A 52 3.48 -10.35 -0.62
C ILE A 52 2.60 -10.52 -1.86
N GLY A 53 2.62 -11.69 -2.50
CA GLY A 53 1.79 -11.97 -3.69
C GLY A 53 0.29 -11.79 -3.41
N ALA A 54 -0.17 -12.23 -2.24
CA ALA A 54 -1.56 -12.09 -1.83
C ALA A 54 -1.95 -10.63 -1.55
N ILE A 55 -1.12 -9.89 -0.80
CA ILE A 55 -1.35 -8.48 -0.46
C ILE A 55 -1.40 -7.61 -1.72
N VAL A 56 -0.44 -7.77 -2.62
CA VAL A 56 -0.36 -7.00 -3.86
C VAL A 56 -1.50 -7.39 -4.80
N GLY A 57 -1.83 -8.68 -4.87
CA GLY A 57 -2.99 -9.17 -5.61
C GLY A 57 -4.30 -8.54 -5.13
N LEU A 58 -4.51 -8.48 -3.81
CA LEU A 58 -5.66 -7.80 -3.20
C LEU A 58 -5.66 -6.30 -3.48
N GLY A 59 -4.52 -5.64 -3.31
CA GLY A 59 -4.34 -4.21 -3.60
C GLY A 59 -4.69 -3.84 -5.04
N LEU A 60 -4.28 -4.69 -5.99
CA LEU A 60 -4.58 -4.51 -7.41
C LEU A 60 -6.04 -4.81 -7.74
N ALA A 61 -6.60 -5.90 -7.20
CA ALA A 61 -7.99 -6.27 -7.47
C ALA A 61 -8.98 -5.21 -6.96
N TYR A 62 -8.70 -4.63 -5.79
CA TYR A 62 -9.57 -3.67 -5.11
C TYR A 62 -9.10 -2.21 -5.21
N ALA A 63 -8.19 -1.91 -6.14
CA ALA A 63 -7.70 -0.55 -6.37
C ALA A 63 -8.89 0.42 -6.64
N GLY A 64 -8.96 1.51 -5.89
CA GLY A 64 -10.03 2.51 -6.00
C GLY A 64 -11.44 2.03 -5.66
N SER A 65 -11.60 0.87 -5.02
CA SER A 65 -12.91 0.40 -4.54
C SER A 65 -13.24 0.89 -3.13
N ASN A 66 -12.24 1.31 -2.35
CA ASN A 66 -12.36 1.78 -0.97
C ASN A 66 -13.21 0.87 -0.07
N ARG A 67 -13.04 -0.46 -0.19
CA ARG A 67 -13.83 -1.42 0.58
C ARG A 67 -13.16 -1.68 1.93
N GLU A 68 -13.83 -1.30 3.01
CA GLU A 68 -13.33 -1.44 4.39
C GLU A 68 -13.00 -2.89 4.78
N ALA A 69 -13.77 -3.87 4.28
CA ALA A 69 -13.50 -5.28 4.54
C ALA A 69 -12.07 -5.69 4.13
N VAL A 70 -11.57 -5.19 3.00
CA VAL A 70 -10.20 -5.48 2.52
C VAL A 70 -9.16 -4.75 3.35
N LEU A 71 -9.46 -3.51 3.78
CA LEU A 71 -8.58 -2.74 4.64
C LEU A 71 -8.43 -3.39 6.03
N SER A 72 -9.51 -3.92 6.59
CA SER A 72 -9.49 -4.64 7.86
C SER A 72 -8.67 -5.94 7.79
N LEU A 73 -8.58 -6.57 6.62
CA LEU A 73 -7.72 -7.74 6.39
C LEU A 73 -6.24 -7.38 6.27
N LEU A 74 -5.92 -6.16 5.82
CA LEU A 74 -4.56 -5.65 5.70
C LEU A 74 -4.04 -5.06 7.01
N ALA A 75 -4.91 -4.54 7.88
CA ALA A 75 -4.58 -4.03 9.20
C ALA A 75 -3.66 -4.95 10.04
N PRO A 76 -3.95 -6.27 10.20
CA PRO A 76 -3.09 -7.15 10.99
C PRO A 76 -1.70 -7.37 10.39
N VAL A 77 -1.50 -7.09 9.09
CA VAL A 77 -0.18 -7.23 8.45
C VAL A 77 0.82 -6.20 8.99
N PHE A 78 0.34 -5.00 9.32
CA PHE A 78 1.14 -3.94 9.91
C PHE A 78 1.54 -4.25 11.36
N THR A 79 0.66 -4.94 12.10
CA THR A 79 0.89 -5.27 13.51
C THR A 79 1.66 -6.58 13.72
N ASP A 80 1.76 -7.44 12.70
CA ASP A 80 2.46 -8.73 12.81
C ASP A 80 3.97 -8.53 12.89
N SER A 81 4.57 -8.90 14.03
CA SER A 81 6.02 -8.80 14.28
C SER A 81 6.86 -9.76 13.41
N LYS A 82 6.23 -10.73 12.73
CA LYS A 82 6.91 -11.62 11.77
C LYS A 82 7.08 -10.99 10.38
N SER A 83 6.44 -9.85 10.13
CA SER A 83 6.48 -9.21 8.82
C SER A 83 7.85 -8.58 8.56
N THR A 84 8.48 -8.98 7.45
CA THR A 84 9.68 -8.30 6.95
C THR A 84 9.34 -6.90 6.47
N MET A 85 10.36 -6.04 6.38
CA MET A 85 10.19 -4.66 5.91
C MET A 85 9.51 -4.60 4.52
N GLU A 86 9.80 -5.58 3.65
CA GLU A 86 9.20 -5.72 2.33
C GLU A 86 7.67 -5.92 2.42
N VAL A 87 7.22 -6.85 3.26
CA VAL A 87 5.77 -7.16 3.44
C VAL A 87 5.00 -5.93 3.90
N ILE A 88 5.52 -5.25 4.92
CA ILE A 88 4.89 -4.05 5.51
C ILE A 88 4.80 -2.94 4.47
N SER A 89 5.88 -2.74 3.71
CA SER A 89 5.95 -1.71 2.67
C SER A 89 4.97 -1.99 1.52
N MET A 90 4.86 -3.25 1.10
CA MET A 90 3.90 -3.67 0.07
C MET A 90 2.45 -3.60 0.58
N ALA A 91 2.21 -3.86 1.88
CA ALA A 91 0.90 -3.68 2.50
C ALA A 91 0.51 -2.20 2.57
N GLY A 92 1.44 -1.32 2.92
CA GLY A 92 1.26 0.14 2.88
C GLY A 92 0.89 0.63 1.48
N LEU A 93 1.63 0.17 0.47
CA LEU A 93 1.34 0.50 -0.92
C LEU A 93 -0.02 -0.04 -1.38
N ALA A 94 -0.32 -1.31 -1.11
CA ALA A 94 -1.60 -1.93 -1.48
C ALA A 94 -2.79 -1.23 -0.83
N SER A 95 -2.69 -0.88 0.46
CA SER A 95 -3.72 -0.12 1.18
C SER A 95 -3.90 1.28 0.56
N GLY A 96 -2.79 1.92 0.19
CA GLY A 96 -2.78 3.17 -0.56
C GLY A 96 -3.53 3.09 -1.89
N MET A 97 -3.28 2.02 -2.66
CA MET A 97 -3.94 1.76 -3.95
C MET A 97 -5.45 1.49 -3.81
N ILE A 98 -5.89 0.82 -2.74
CA ILE A 98 -7.30 0.54 -2.48
C ILE A 98 -8.06 1.83 -2.16
N ALA A 99 -7.44 2.73 -1.38
CA ALA A 99 -8.04 3.96 -0.89
C ALA A 99 -7.63 5.22 -1.70
N VAL A 100 -7.22 5.07 -2.97
CA VAL A 100 -6.81 6.20 -3.82
C VAL A 100 -7.89 7.27 -3.88
N GLY A 101 -7.52 8.51 -3.56
CA GLY A 101 -8.41 9.68 -3.60
C GLY A 101 -9.59 9.66 -2.61
N SER A 102 -9.71 8.60 -1.80
CA SER A 102 -10.81 8.40 -0.87
C SER A 102 -10.58 9.10 0.46
N CYS A 103 -9.32 9.43 0.80
CA CYS A 103 -8.93 10.07 2.06
C CYS A 103 -9.49 9.33 3.30
N ASN A 104 -9.38 8.01 3.32
CA ASN A 104 -9.84 7.21 4.46
C ASN A 104 -8.87 7.41 5.65
N PRO A 105 -9.34 7.97 6.79
CA PRO A 105 -8.49 8.25 7.95
C PRO A 105 -7.86 6.98 8.54
N ASP A 106 -8.52 5.81 8.43
CA ASP A 106 -8.02 4.56 9.02
C ASP A 106 -6.75 4.08 8.32
N VAL A 107 -6.69 4.22 7.00
CA VAL A 107 -5.52 3.84 6.19
C VAL A 107 -4.37 4.80 6.44
N THR A 108 -4.66 6.10 6.45
CA THR A 108 -3.69 7.14 6.77
C THR A 108 -3.11 6.93 8.17
N ALA A 109 -3.94 6.66 9.17
CA ALA A 109 -3.51 6.39 10.54
C ALA A 109 -2.64 5.13 10.62
N SER A 110 -3.03 4.05 9.94
CA SER A 110 -2.27 2.79 9.92
C SER A 110 -0.88 2.98 9.30
N ILE A 111 -0.80 3.67 8.15
CA ILE A 111 0.48 3.95 7.48
C ILE A 111 1.33 4.90 8.33
N MET A 112 0.73 5.92 8.95
CA MET A 112 1.44 6.86 9.80
C MET A 112 1.98 6.20 11.06
N GLN A 113 1.19 5.34 11.72
CA GLN A 113 1.64 4.55 12.85
C GLN A 113 2.83 3.66 12.45
N THR A 114 2.70 2.99 11.30
CA THR A 114 3.80 2.18 10.75
C THR A 114 5.04 3.03 10.52
N LEU A 115 4.90 4.27 10.04
CA LEU A 115 6.03 5.16 9.79
C LEU A 115 6.70 5.62 11.10
N MET A 116 5.92 5.87 12.16
CA MET A 116 6.42 6.25 13.49
C MET A 116 7.14 5.10 14.21
N GLU A 117 6.73 3.85 13.98
CA GLU A 117 7.36 2.67 14.58
C GLU A 117 8.69 2.30 13.91
N LYS A 118 9.01 2.87 12.74
CA LYS A 118 10.21 2.52 11.97
C LYS A 118 11.44 3.29 12.42
N SER A 119 12.56 2.57 12.45
CA SER A 119 13.86 3.09 12.88
C SER A 119 14.67 3.63 11.70
N GLU A 120 15.61 4.55 11.92
CA GLU A 120 16.48 5.14 10.88
C GLU A 120 17.21 4.11 10.00
N ALA A 121 17.44 2.89 10.52
CA ALA A 121 18.03 1.79 9.78
C ALA A 121 17.07 1.24 8.70
N ASP A 122 15.77 1.16 9.00
CA ASP A 122 14.74 0.72 8.05
C ASP A 122 14.49 1.80 6.98
N LEU A 123 14.68 3.08 7.31
CA LEU A 123 14.50 4.19 6.36
C LEU A 123 15.57 4.25 5.26
N LYS A 124 16.71 3.57 5.44
CA LYS A 124 17.72 3.41 4.38
C LYS A 124 17.37 2.33 3.36
N ASP A 125 16.39 1.50 3.66
CA ASP A 125 15.99 0.40 2.81
C ASP A 125 15.19 0.89 1.58
N THR A 126 15.31 0.18 0.46
CA THR A 126 14.63 0.53 -0.79
C THR A 126 13.11 0.49 -0.61
N TYR A 127 12.64 -0.37 0.29
CA TYR A 127 11.23 -0.59 0.56
C TYR A 127 10.57 0.53 1.37
N ALA A 128 11.34 1.29 2.16
CA ALA A 128 10.79 2.39 2.93
C ALA A 128 10.07 3.42 2.03
N ARG A 129 10.54 3.59 0.78
CA ARG A 129 9.93 4.50 -0.21
C ARG A 129 8.48 4.17 -0.55
N PHE A 130 8.04 2.93 -0.40
CA PHE A 130 6.67 2.54 -0.72
C PHE A 130 5.64 3.01 0.32
N LEU A 131 6.04 3.25 1.58
CA LEU A 131 5.15 3.76 2.62
C LEU A 131 4.66 5.19 2.31
N PRO A 132 5.52 6.19 2.10
CA PRO A 132 5.07 7.54 1.76
C PRO A 132 4.39 7.59 0.40
N LEU A 133 4.70 6.65 -0.52
CA LEU A 133 3.96 6.51 -1.77
C LEU A 133 2.51 6.06 -1.53
N GLY A 134 2.30 5.06 -0.68
CA GLY A 134 0.96 4.62 -0.29
C GLY A 134 0.15 5.75 0.35
N LEU A 135 0.80 6.53 1.23
CA LEU A 135 0.21 7.71 1.85
C LEU A 135 -0.18 8.79 0.82
N GLY A 136 0.73 9.12 -0.10
CA GLY A 136 0.47 10.08 -1.18
C GLY A 136 -0.67 9.64 -2.09
N LEU A 137 -0.75 8.35 -2.42
CA LEU A 137 -1.83 7.79 -3.23
C LEU A 137 -3.21 7.92 -2.56
N CYS A 138 -3.31 7.74 -1.24
CA CYS A 138 -4.55 7.97 -0.48
C CYS A 138 -5.07 9.42 -0.60
N HIS A 139 -4.15 10.38 -0.69
CA HIS A 139 -4.43 11.83 -0.73
C HIS A 139 -4.32 12.44 -2.13
N LEU A 140 -4.26 11.61 -3.17
CA LEU A 140 -4.19 12.04 -4.57
C LEU A 140 -5.36 12.99 -4.91
N GLY A 141 -5.02 14.19 -5.40
CA GLY A 141 -6.00 15.21 -5.83
C GLY A 141 -6.72 15.96 -4.70
N ARG A 142 -6.27 15.86 -3.45
CA ARG A 142 -6.84 16.58 -2.30
C ARG A 142 -5.80 17.49 -1.64
N GLN A 143 -5.81 18.77 -2.01
CA GLN A 143 -4.87 19.76 -1.48
C GLN A 143 -5.06 20.03 0.02
N GLU A 144 -6.31 20.16 0.50
CA GLU A 144 -6.61 20.54 1.89
C GLU A 144 -6.19 19.47 2.91
N ALA A 145 -6.32 18.19 2.56
CA ALA A 145 -5.95 17.10 3.46
C ALA A 145 -4.43 16.90 3.53
N VAL A 146 -3.66 17.46 2.60
CA VAL A 146 -2.23 17.18 2.51
C VAL A 146 -1.41 17.95 3.54
N GLU A 147 -1.83 19.14 3.93
CA GLU A 147 -1.12 19.95 4.94
C GLU A 147 -1.03 19.21 6.28
N ALA A 148 -2.10 18.52 6.68
CA ALA A 148 -2.12 17.69 7.87
C ALA A 148 -1.13 16.52 7.80
N ILE A 149 -0.94 15.97 6.59
CA ILE A 149 -0.01 14.86 6.36
C ILE A 149 1.45 15.32 6.34
N ILE A 150 1.72 16.49 5.75
CA ILE A 150 3.05 17.10 5.77
C ILE A 150 3.45 17.40 7.22
N ALA A 151 2.54 17.98 8.01
CA ALA A 151 2.76 18.22 9.44
C ALA A 151 2.96 16.91 10.24
N ALA A 152 2.30 15.83 9.84
CA ALA A 152 2.50 14.50 10.42
C ALA A 152 3.86 13.88 10.05
N LEU A 153 4.31 14.09 8.81
CA LEU A 153 5.60 13.62 8.30
C LEU A 153 6.79 14.37 8.91
N GLU A 154 6.53 15.48 9.60
CA GLU A 154 7.56 16.25 10.28
C GLU A 154 8.29 15.46 11.37
N VAL A 155 7.64 14.44 11.94
CA VAL A 155 8.21 13.61 13.02
C VAL A 155 9.32 12.67 12.51
N VAL A 156 9.44 12.50 11.18
CA VAL A 156 10.38 11.57 10.55
C VAL A 156 11.78 12.19 10.41
N PRO A 157 12.86 11.43 10.70
CA PRO A 157 14.23 11.93 10.57
C PRO A 157 14.65 12.22 9.12
N GLU A 158 15.54 13.19 8.95
CA GLU A 158 16.20 13.45 7.66
C GLU A 158 17.20 12.33 7.32
N PRO A 159 17.40 11.98 6.02
CA PRO A 159 16.95 12.64 4.79
C PRO A 159 15.64 12.08 4.20
N PHE A 160 14.98 11.13 4.87
CA PHE A 160 13.78 10.48 4.32
C PHE A 160 12.56 11.41 4.32
N ARG A 161 12.50 12.32 5.30
CA ARG A 161 11.48 13.36 5.43
C ARG A 161 11.27 14.16 4.14
N SER A 162 12.34 14.73 3.58
CA SER A 162 12.24 15.57 2.38
C SER A 162 11.68 14.78 1.19
N MET A 163 12.17 13.55 0.97
CA MET A 163 11.67 12.69 -0.09
C MET A 163 10.19 12.33 0.10
N ALA A 164 9.77 12.01 1.32
CA ALA A 164 8.38 11.68 1.62
C ALA A 164 7.43 12.87 1.42
N VAL A 165 7.83 14.06 1.90
CA VAL A 165 7.08 15.30 1.74
C VAL A 165 6.90 15.63 0.25
N THR A 166 7.99 15.66 -0.52
CA THR A 166 7.91 15.96 -1.96
C THR A 166 7.01 14.96 -2.69
N MET A 167 7.05 13.67 -2.34
CA MET A 167 6.18 12.66 -2.98
C MET A 167 4.70 12.89 -2.66
N VAL A 168 4.38 13.16 -1.40
CA VAL A 168 2.99 13.39 -0.96
C VAL A 168 2.45 14.70 -1.55
N GLU A 169 3.28 15.74 -1.59
CA GLU A 169 2.91 17.01 -2.21
C GLU A 169 2.66 16.85 -3.72
N VAL A 170 3.56 16.18 -4.46
CA VAL A 170 3.35 15.91 -5.89
C VAL A 170 2.03 15.15 -6.12
N CYS A 171 1.70 14.20 -5.27
CA CYS A 171 0.42 13.48 -5.34
C CYS A 171 -0.79 14.39 -5.03
N ALA A 172 -0.73 15.26 -4.03
CA ALA A 172 -1.86 16.14 -3.73
C ALA A 172 -2.06 17.26 -4.75
N TYR A 173 -0.97 17.79 -5.33
CA TYR A 173 -0.99 18.83 -6.34
C TYR A 173 -1.16 18.30 -7.77
N ALA A 174 -1.15 16.98 -7.96
CA ALA A 174 -1.36 16.34 -9.25
C ALA A 174 -2.66 16.85 -9.92
N GLY A 175 -2.52 17.43 -11.12
CA GLY A 175 -3.65 17.93 -11.93
C GLY A 175 -4.06 19.39 -11.68
N THR A 176 -3.43 20.10 -10.73
CA THR A 176 -3.85 21.47 -10.38
C THR A 176 -3.09 22.59 -11.12
N GLY A 177 -2.11 22.24 -11.95
CA GLY A 177 -1.44 23.18 -12.87
C GLY A 177 -0.74 24.37 -12.20
N ARG A 178 -0.46 24.31 -10.89
CA ARG A 178 0.18 25.41 -10.16
C ARG A 178 1.66 25.48 -10.47
N VAL A 179 2.04 26.52 -11.23
CA VAL A 179 3.43 26.82 -11.64
C VAL A 179 4.35 27.12 -10.44
N CYS A 180 3.80 27.60 -9.32
CA CYS A 180 4.57 27.81 -8.08
C CYS A 180 5.24 26.53 -7.58
N PHE A 181 4.58 25.38 -7.72
CA PHE A 181 5.12 24.12 -7.23
C PHE A 181 6.32 23.63 -8.07
N ILE A 182 6.30 23.89 -9.38
CA ILE A 182 7.42 23.56 -10.30
C ILE A 182 8.68 24.36 -9.97
N SER A 183 8.53 25.55 -9.39
CA SER A 183 9.64 26.45 -9.08
C SER A 183 10.41 26.04 -7.81
N GLU A 184 9.80 25.21 -6.96
CA GLU A 184 10.33 24.79 -5.65
C GLU A 184 11.01 23.41 -5.72
N ILE A 185 10.77 22.64 -6.78
CA ILE A 185 11.39 21.34 -7.07
C ILE A 185 12.65 21.49 -7.95
N LEU A 186 12.90 22.67 -8.52
CA LEU A 186 14.03 22.98 -9.41
C LEU A 186 15.18 23.65 -8.65
#